data_AF-A0A2E9R6V0-F1
#
_entry.id   AF-A0A2E9R6V0-F1
#
_cell.length_a   1.000
_cell.length_b   1.000
_cell.length_c   1.000
_cell.angle_alpha   90.00
_cell.angle_beta   90.00
_cell.angle_gamma   90.00
#
_symmetry.space_group_name_H-M   'P 1'
#
loop_
_entity.id
_entity.type
_entity.pdbx_description
1 polymer ?
#
loop_
_entity_poly.entity_id
_entity_poly.type
_entity_poly.pdbx_seq_one_letter_code
_entity_poly.pdbx_strand_id
1 'polypeptide(L)'
;MTIHKLNVDKSENTETFAKLRELLSSAEHERDHQSWTYEFRTLLLENYRARPDIHQQLWIPYCTQHLEEFETLQWTVTTVERFLEWHEAAPFVEFRLEFNSRSGGDWILQKIAASPGTQMLVEIQAMDNEIMDEGLIALANSPYTSHLRILHLGTNHIGSEGVEALICSPTIRNLEVLNLSENELWDKQLTAIVNSNNMRHLRVLDVSHNKISDKGLETLANSNKLESLERITLRGNRDISRQGYEVLILSEAMPKKVRRDLLKEIRTDHLIELANQLGMEVKPEHPREEMIEWIWQNMADL
;
A
#
# COMPACT_ATOMS: atom_id res chain seq x y z
N MET A 1 -5.27 39.69 20.41
CA MET A 1 -5.80 40.32 19.18
C MET A 1 -6.90 39.42 18.66
N THR A 2 -8.12 39.84 18.96
CA THR A 2 -9.36 39.07 18.96
C THR A 2 -9.91 38.88 17.55
N ILE A 3 -10.59 37.76 17.34
CA ILE A 3 -11.27 37.23 16.15
C ILE A 3 -12.39 38.19 15.67
N HIS A 4 -12.04 39.43 15.33
CA HIS A 4 -12.99 40.52 15.02
C HIS A 4 -12.67 41.27 13.72
N LYS A 5 -11.90 40.66 12.81
CA LYS A 5 -11.65 41.21 11.47
C LYS A 5 -11.76 40.19 10.32
N LEU A 6 -12.69 39.26 10.42
CA LEU A 6 -13.28 38.61 9.25
C LEU A 6 -14.66 39.22 9.03
N ASN A 7 -14.65 40.44 8.50
CA ASN A 7 -15.83 41.10 7.95
C ASN A 7 -16.04 40.57 6.52
N VAL A 8 -16.27 39.26 6.42
CA VAL A 8 -16.68 38.59 5.17
C VAL A 8 -18.19 38.72 5.11
N ASP A 9 -18.70 39.22 3.98
CA ASP A 9 -20.13 39.40 3.69
C ASP A 9 -20.98 38.27 4.27
N LYS A 10 -21.81 38.64 5.26
CA LYS A 10 -22.47 37.78 6.24
C LYS A 10 -23.80 37.17 5.78
N SER A 11 -24.11 37.09 4.48
CA SER A 11 -25.40 36.52 4.05
C SER A 11 -25.28 35.10 3.51
N GLU A 12 -24.33 34.79 2.62
CA GLU A 12 -24.32 33.50 1.91
C GLU A 12 -23.59 32.37 2.67
N ASN A 13 -22.47 32.65 3.34
CA ASN A 13 -21.74 31.61 4.09
C ASN A 13 -22.41 31.22 5.41
N THR A 14 -23.35 32.00 5.93
CA THR A 14 -23.97 31.69 7.22
C THR A 14 -24.81 30.43 7.17
N GLU A 15 -25.52 30.20 6.07
CA GLU A 15 -26.43 29.06 5.90
C GLU A 15 -25.65 27.78 5.61
N THR A 16 -24.73 27.80 4.64
CA THR A 16 -23.88 26.63 4.33
C THR A 16 -22.98 26.26 5.50
N PHE A 17 -22.41 27.24 6.21
CA PHE A 17 -21.61 26.98 7.39
C PHE A 17 -22.47 26.60 8.60
N ALA A 18 -23.73 27.04 8.70
CA ALA A 18 -24.66 26.51 9.69
C ALA A 18 -24.95 25.03 9.43
N LYS A 19 -25.14 24.65 8.16
CA LYS A 19 -25.31 23.26 7.75
C LYS A 19 -24.07 22.42 8.07
N LEU A 20 -22.86 22.97 7.88
CA LEU A 20 -21.63 22.32 8.30
C LEU A 20 -21.62 22.07 9.82
N ARG A 21 -21.92 23.10 10.63
CA ARG A 21 -21.99 22.97 12.09
C ARG A 21 -23.01 21.91 12.52
N GLU A 22 -24.18 21.94 11.90
CA GLU A 22 -25.25 20.97 12.15
C GLU A 22 -24.77 19.55 11.84
N LEU A 23 -24.18 19.33 10.65
CA LEU A 23 -23.62 18.05 10.24
C LEU A 23 -22.55 17.51 11.20
N LEU A 24 -21.64 18.37 11.69
CA LEU A 24 -20.61 17.93 12.64
C LEU A 24 -21.16 17.65 14.04
N SER A 25 -22.21 18.38 14.44
CA SER A 25 -22.84 18.20 15.76
C SER A 25 -23.93 17.13 15.82
N SER A 26 -24.37 16.57 14.69
CA SER A 26 -25.55 15.71 14.64
C SER A 26 -25.23 14.26 15.03
N ALA A 27 -26.01 13.69 15.95
CA ALA A 27 -25.94 12.26 16.25
C ALA A 27 -26.36 11.35 15.06
N GLU A 28 -26.70 11.92 13.91
CA GLU A 28 -26.99 11.18 12.68
C GLU A 28 -25.73 10.63 12.01
N HIS A 29 -24.55 11.24 12.22
CA HIS A 29 -23.29 10.67 11.73
C HIS A 29 -23.01 9.27 12.33
N GLU A 30 -23.49 9.02 13.56
CA GLU A 30 -23.39 7.72 14.23
C GLU A 30 -24.42 6.70 13.71
N ARG A 31 -25.53 7.17 13.12
CA ARG A 31 -26.68 6.31 12.73
C ARG A 31 -26.69 5.96 11.24
N ASP A 32 -26.29 6.90 10.37
CA ASP A 32 -26.25 6.72 8.92
C ASP A 32 -24.98 7.37 8.34
N HIS A 33 -23.85 6.68 8.55
CA HIS A 33 -22.53 7.13 8.13
C HIS A 33 -22.42 7.37 6.61
N GLN A 34 -23.15 6.61 5.78
CA GLN A 34 -23.08 6.77 4.32
C GLN A 34 -23.75 8.08 3.87
N SER A 35 -24.96 8.35 4.35
CA SER A 35 -25.67 9.59 4.02
C SER A 35 -24.90 10.82 4.51
N TRP A 36 -24.43 10.77 5.76
CA TRP A 36 -23.62 11.84 6.34
C TRP A 36 -22.34 12.12 5.54
N THR A 37 -21.60 11.06 5.15
CA THR A 37 -20.37 11.21 4.35
C THR A 37 -20.65 11.85 2.99
N TYR A 38 -21.75 11.47 2.36
CA TYR A 38 -22.16 12.03 1.07
C TYR A 38 -22.51 13.52 1.19
N GLU A 39 -23.31 13.89 2.20
CA GLU A 39 -23.69 15.29 2.44
C GLU A 39 -22.48 16.15 2.79
N PHE A 40 -21.61 15.68 3.67
CA PHE A 40 -20.40 16.38 4.07
C PHE A 40 -19.46 16.63 2.87
N ARG A 41 -19.21 15.61 2.05
CA ARG A 41 -18.42 15.74 0.81
C ARG A 41 -19.05 16.72 -0.15
N THR A 42 -20.35 16.60 -0.39
CA THR A 42 -21.08 17.49 -1.31
C THR A 42 -20.95 18.94 -0.86
N LEU A 43 -21.20 19.20 0.43
CA LEU A 43 -21.14 20.53 1.01
C LEU A 43 -19.72 21.12 0.91
N LEU A 44 -18.69 20.35 1.25
CA LEU A 44 -17.28 20.79 1.12
C LEU A 44 -16.95 21.16 -0.32
N LEU A 45 -17.31 20.30 -1.28
CA LEU A 45 -16.93 20.48 -2.67
C LEU A 45 -17.67 21.64 -3.34
N GLU A 46 -18.96 21.81 -3.05
CA GLU A 46 -19.75 22.93 -3.53
C GLU A 46 -19.20 24.27 -3.01
N ASN A 47 -18.86 24.35 -1.72
CA ASN A 47 -18.29 25.57 -1.13
C ASN A 47 -16.89 25.86 -1.67
N TYR A 48 -16.03 24.84 -1.79
CA TYR A 48 -14.72 24.98 -2.42
C TYR A 48 -14.84 25.48 -3.86
N ARG A 49 -15.71 24.90 -4.68
CA ARG A 49 -15.90 25.30 -6.09
C ARG A 49 -16.50 26.69 -6.24
N ALA A 50 -17.43 27.05 -5.36
CA ALA A 50 -18.09 28.35 -5.41
C ALA A 50 -17.15 29.48 -4.98
N ARG A 51 -16.40 29.29 -3.88
CA ARG A 51 -15.55 30.31 -3.24
C ARG A 51 -14.29 29.69 -2.61
N PRO A 52 -13.27 29.34 -3.43
CA PRO A 52 -12.04 28.70 -2.94
C PRO A 52 -11.30 29.53 -1.88
N ASP A 53 -11.31 30.86 -2.02
CA ASP A 53 -10.68 31.81 -1.11
C ASP A 53 -11.29 31.74 0.30
N ILE A 54 -12.62 31.72 0.37
CA ILE A 54 -13.33 31.64 1.65
C ILE A 54 -13.22 30.23 2.24
N HIS A 55 -13.31 29.20 1.40
CA HIS A 55 -13.14 27.82 1.81
C HIS A 55 -11.80 27.61 2.51
N GLN A 56 -10.71 28.08 1.91
CA GLN A 56 -9.37 27.99 2.48
C GLN A 56 -9.23 28.78 3.80
N GLN A 57 -9.85 29.94 3.91
CA GLN A 57 -9.72 30.81 5.09
C GLN A 57 -10.62 30.41 6.27
N LEU A 58 -11.78 29.79 6.01
CA LEU A 58 -12.80 29.53 7.03
C LEU A 58 -13.12 28.05 7.19
N TRP A 59 -13.41 27.34 6.09
CA TRP A 59 -13.89 25.96 6.14
C TRP A 59 -12.79 24.99 6.55
N ILE A 60 -11.62 25.07 5.91
CA ILE A 60 -10.50 24.18 6.23
C ILE A 60 -10.06 24.32 7.69
N PRO A 61 -9.82 25.53 8.25
CA PRO A 61 -9.48 25.67 9.66
C PRO A 61 -10.57 25.16 10.60
N TYR A 62 -11.85 25.37 10.25
CA TYR A 62 -12.97 24.89 11.06
C TYR A 62 -13.02 23.36 11.10
N CYS A 63 -13.01 22.69 9.94
CA CYS A 63 -12.97 21.22 9.88
C CYS A 63 -11.74 20.65 10.59
N THR A 64 -10.57 21.30 10.43
CA THR A 64 -9.32 20.87 11.09
C THR A 64 -9.42 20.94 12.62
N GLN A 65 -10.12 21.94 13.17
CA GLN A 65 -10.33 22.06 14.63
C GLN A 65 -11.29 21.02 15.20
N HIS A 66 -12.15 20.44 14.36
CA HIS A 66 -13.17 19.48 14.76
C HIS A 66 -12.82 18.06 14.29
N LEU A 67 -11.55 17.77 14.00
CA LEU A 67 -11.12 16.45 13.50
C LEU A 67 -11.47 15.30 14.44
N GLU A 68 -11.52 15.56 15.75
CA GLU A 68 -11.90 14.56 16.76
C GLU A 68 -13.38 14.14 16.67
N GLU A 69 -14.22 14.97 16.03
CA GLU A 69 -15.64 14.66 15.80
C GLU A 69 -15.83 13.68 14.63
N PHE A 70 -14.76 13.38 13.90
CA PHE A 70 -14.76 12.40 12.83
C PHE A 70 -14.13 11.09 13.31
N GLU A 71 -14.88 9.98 13.29
CA GLU A 71 -14.35 8.66 13.67
C GLU A 71 -13.17 8.24 12.78
N THR A 72 -13.29 8.40 11.46
CA THR A 72 -12.19 8.25 10.49
C THR A 72 -12.48 9.04 9.21
N LEU A 73 -11.53 9.89 8.77
CA LEU A 73 -11.61 10.59 7.48
C LEU A 73 -10.66 9.95 6.47
N GLN A 74 -11.09 8.84 5.88
CA GLN A 74 -10.36 8.14 4.82
C GLN A 74 -11.20 8.02 3.56
N TRP A 75 -10.73 8.60 2.45
CA TRP A 75 -11.48 8.65 1.21
C TRP A 75 -10.76 7.92 0.08
N THR A 76 -11.48 6.98 -0.55
CA THR A 76 -11.04 6.40 -1.83
C THR A 76 -11.46 7.29 -2.98
N VAL A 77 -10.51 7.64 -3.83
CA VAL A 77 -10.70 8.42 -5.06
C VAL A 77 -10.21 7.62 -6.25
N THR A 78 -10.96 7.65 -7.35
CA THR A 78 -10.72 6.75 -8.49
C THR A 78 -10.01 7.38 -9.69
N THR A 79 -9.71 8.68 -9.61
CA THR A 79 -8.93 9.39 -10.64
C THR A 79 -7.97 10.38 -9.99
N VAL A 80 -6.88 10.67 -10.69
CA VAL A 80 -5.89 11.65 -10.26
C VAL A 80 -6.51 13.05 -10.23
N GLU A 81 -7.35 13.40 -11.20
CA GLU A 81 -8.02 14.71 -11.22
C GLU A 81 -8.92 14.90 -10.00
N ARG A 82 -9.63 13.85 -9.58
CA ARG A 82 -10.43 13.88 -8.36
C ARG A 82 -9.56 13.98 -7.13
N PHE A 83 -8.46 13.24 -7.07
CA PHE A 83 -7.49 13.40 -5.99
C PHE A 83 -6.96 14.83 -5.88
N LEU A 84 -6.58 15.44 -7.02
CA LEU A 84 -6.06 16.80 -7.08
C LEU A 84 -7.09 17.83 -6.61
N GLU A 85 -8.34 17.69 -7.02
CA GLU A 85 -9.44 18.53 -6.53
C GLU A 85 -9.70 18.33 -5.03
N TRP A 86 -9.73 17.09 -4.58
CA TRP A 86 -10.08 16.77 -3.19
C TRP A 86 -9.00 17.14 -2.19
N HIS A 87 -7.71 17.04 -2.51
CA HIS A 87 -6.68 17.44 -1.56
C HIS A 87 -6.67 18.94 -1.32
N GLU A 88 -7.17 19.77 -2.26
CA GLU A 88 -7.34 21.20 -2.04
C GLU A 88 -8.59 21.50 -1.21
N ALA A 89 -9.68 20.78 -1.47
CA ALA A 89 -10.93 20.95 -0.74
C ALA A 89 -10.88 20.38 0.69
N ALA A 90 -10.10 19.33 0.92
CA ALA A 90 -10.04 18.60 2.18
C ALA A 90 -8.62 18.10 2.50
N PRO A 91 -7.64 19.00 2.75
CA PRO A 91 -6.24 18.65 3.00
C PRO A 91 -5.99 17.91 4.33
N PHE A 92 -7.04 17.71 5.14
CA PHE A 92 -7.01 17.01 6.43
C PHE A 92 -7.53 15.57 6.33
N VAL A 93 -7.96 15.13 5.14
CA VAL A 93 -8.46 13.78 4.87
C VAL A 93 -7.31 12.91 4.38
N GLU A 94 -7.25 11.67 4.86
CA GLU A 94 -6.37 10.65 4.29
C GLU A 94 -6.97 10.07 3.00
N PHE A 95 -6.15 9.94 1.97
CA PHE A 95 -6.58 9.45 0.67
C PHE A 95 -6.05 8.05 0.38
N ARG A 96 -6.92 7.26 -0.27
CA ARG A 96 -6.54 6.07 -1.04
C ARG A 96 -6.86 6.35 -2.50
N LEU A 97 -5.87 6.21 -3.37
CA LEU A 97 -6.05 6.48 -4.79
C LEU A 97 -6.03 5.17 -5.56
N GLU A 98 -7.14 4.85 -6.21
CA GLU A 98 -7.32 3.62 -7.00
C GLU A 98 -7.61 3.96 -8.45
N PHE A 99 -6.70 3.65 -9.37
CA PHE A 99 -6.96 3.86 -10.79
C PHE A 99 -6.39 2.70 -11.58
N ASN A 100 -7.19 2.24 -12.54
CA ASN A 100 -6.79 1.25 -13.53
C ASN A 100 -7.24 1.78 -14.89
N SER A 101 -6.35 2.55 -15.50
CA SER A 101 -6.51 3.07 -16.85
C SER A 101 -5.27 2.69 -17.60
N ARG A 102 -5.39 1.74 -18.53
CA ARG A 102 -4.32 1.27 -19.46
C ARG A 102 -3.78 2.34 -20.42
N SER A 103 -3.72 3.59 -19.97
CA SER A 103 -3.32 4.80 -20.66
C SER A 103 -2.71 5.84 -19.71
N GLY A 104 -2.41 5.42 -18.47
CA GLY A 104 -1.96 6.31 -17.40
C GLY A 104 -0.46 6.62 -17.40
N GLY A 105 0.39 5.65 -17.77
CA GLY A 105 1.84 5.79 -17.85
C GLY A 105 2.50 6.47 -16.63
N ASP A 106 3.71 6.97 -16.85
CA ASP A 106 4.47 7.67 -15.80
C ASP A 106 3.85 9.00 -15.36
N TRP A 107 3.14 9.67 -16.28
CA TRP A 107 2.63 11.02 -16.04
C TRP A 107 1.67 11.07 -14.85
N ILE A 108 0.93 9.98 -14.59
CA ILE A 108 0.05 9.89 -13.42
C ILE A 108 0.87 9.96 -12.13
N LEU A 109 1.88 9.11 -11.96
CA LEU A 109 2.72 9.13 -10.76
C LEU A 109 3.51 10.43 -10.64
N GLN A 110 3.93 11.02 -11.75
CA GLN A 110 4.57 12.33 -11.77
C GLN A 110 3.64 13.44 -11.27
N LYS A 111 2.37 13.47 -11.68
CA LYS A 111 1.37 14.43 -11.16
C LYS A 111 1.12 14.24 -9.67
N ILE A 112 0.96 13.00 -9.23
CA ILE A 112 0.79 12.68 -7.80
C ILE A 112 2.03 13.14 -7.03
N ALA A 113 3.23 12.79 -7.49
CA ALA A 113 4.49 13.13 -6.86
C ALA A 113 4.71 14.65 -6.71
N ALA A 114 4.24 15.44 -7.68
CA ALA A 114 4.34 16.90 -7.67
C ALA A 114 3.32 17.58 -6.75
N SER A 115 2.26 16.90 -6.33
CA SER A 115 1.21 17.48 -5.50
C SER A 115 1.56 17.43 -4.00
N PRO A 116 1.47 18.56 -3.26
CA PRO A 116 1.56 18.56 -1.80
C PRO A 116 0.51 17.67 -1.11
N GLY A 117 -0.64 17.45 -1.78
CA GLY A 117 -1.70 16.56 -1.28
C GLY A 117 -1.24 15.12 -1.08
N THR A 118 -0.16 14.69 -1.73
CA THR A 118 0.45 13.37 -1.52
C THR A 118 0.91 13.16 -0.08
N GLN A 119 1.08 14.23 0.71
CA GLN A 119 1.33 14.14 2.15
C GLN A 119 0.20 13.43 2.89
N MET A 120 -1.01 13.42 2.37
CA MET A 120 -2.15 12.70 2.96
C MET A 120 -2.49 11.39 2.23
N LEU A 121 -1.66 10.98 1.27
CA LEU A 121 -1.90 9.77 0.49
C LEU A 121 -1.29 8.56 1.20
N VAL A 122 -2.15 7.64 1.64
CA VAL A 122 -1.76 6.44 2.39
C VAL A 122 -1.59 5.25 1.46
N GLU A 123 -2.35 5.22 0.36
CA GLU A 123 -2.39 4.09 -0.56
C GLU A 123 -2.49 4.54 -2.01
N ILE A 124 -1.71 3.88 -2.87
CA ILE A 124 -1.81 3.97 -4.32
C ILE A 124 -2.05 2.56 -4.87
N GLN A 125 -3.21 2.37 -5.51
CA GLN A 125 -3.51 1.22 -6.36
C GLN A 125 -3.48 1.64 -7.81
N ALA A 126 -2.43 1.22 -8.51
CA ALA A 126 -2.13 1.61 -9.88
C ALA A 126 -1.68 0.41 -10.73
N MET A 127 -2.35 -0.73 -10.57
CA MET A 127 -2.06 -1.93 -11.37
C MET A 127 -2.53 -1.76 -12.82
N ASP A 128 -1.80 -2.32 -13.80
CA ASP A 128 -2.17 -2.29 -15.23
C ASP A 128 -2.34 -0.87 -15.81
N ASN A 129 -1.34 0.00 -15.56
CA ASN A 129 -1.36 1.41 -15.99
C ASN A 129 -0.19 1.79 -16.92
N GLU A 130 0.61 0.84 -17.42
CA GLU A 130 1.80 1.11 -18.25
C GLU A 130 2.85 2.02 -17.57
N ILE A 131 2.94 1.98 -16.24
CA ILE A 131 3.92 2.77 -15.47
C ILE A 131 5.32 2.18 -15.66
N MET A 132 6.31 3.02 -15.93
CA MET A 132 7.72 2.66 -16.11
C MET A 132 8.57 3.20 -14.95
N ASP A 133 9.89 3.15 -15.11
CA ASP A 133 10.83 3.59 -14.08
C ASP A 133 10.64 5.09 -13.75
N GLU A 134 10.38 5.94 -14.73
CA GLU A 134 10.28 7.39 -14.57
C GLU A 134 9.13 7.81 -13.65
N GLY A 135 8.00 7.12 -13.69
CA GLY A 135 6.86 7.37 -12.81
C GLY A 135 7.19 7.03 -11.36
N LEU A 136 7.80 5.87 -11.14
CA LEU A 136 8.18 5.44 -9.79
C LEU A 136 9.35 6.27 -9.23
N ILE A 137 10.32 6.67 -10.07
CA ILE A 137 11.39 7.59 -9.70
C ILE A 137 10.82 8.93 -9.23
N ALA A 138 9.82 9.48 -9.94
CA ALA A 138 9.18 10.72 -9.54
C ALA A 138 8.50 10.58 -8.16
N LEU A 139 7.75 9.50 -7.95
CA LEU A 139 7.10 9.22 -6.66
C LEU A 139 8.14 9.04 -5.53
N ALA A 140 9.20 8.29 -5.78
CA ALA A 140 10.26 8.02 -4.81
C ALA A 140 11.04 9.27 -4.40
N ASN A 141 11.20 10.24 -5.31
CA ASN A 141 11.87 11.51 -5.04
C ASN A 141 10.93 12.60 -4.49
N SER A 142 9.62 12.34 -4.43
CA SER A 142 8.67 13.31 -3.90
C SER A 142 8.93 13.59 -2.42
N PRO A 143 8.96 14.86 -1.98
CA PRO A 143 9.08 15.19 -0.56
C PRO A 143 7.80 14.88 0.24
N TYR A 144 6.70 14.52 -0.44
CA TYR A 144 5.38 14.41 0.16
C TYR A 144 4.96 12.97 0.49
N THR A 145 5.76 11.93 0.24
CA THR A 145 5.33 10.52 0.34
C THR A 145 5.53 9.86 1.72
N SER A 146 5.78 10.64 2.77
CA SER A 146 6.09 10.12 4.12
C SER A 146 4.96 9.32 4.79
N HIS A 147 3.71 9.56 4.39
CA HIS A 147 2.52 8.85 4.88
C HIS A 147 2.14 7.64 4.02
N LEU A 148 2.79 7.42 2.87
CA LEU A 148 2.50 6.28 2.01
C LEU A 148 2.83 4.97 2.76
N ARG A 149 1.85 4.05 2.78
CA ARG A 149 1.94 2.73 3.43
C ARG A 149 1.71 1.59 2.45
N ILE A 150 0.89 1.81 1.43
CA ILE A 150 0.47 0.76 0.49
C ILE A 150 0.75 1.21 -0.93
N LEU A 151 1.49 0.40 -1.68
CA LEU A 151 1.82 0.65 -3.08
C LEU A 151 1.59 -0.61 -3.92
N HIS A 152 0.54 -0.57 -4.73
CA HIS A 152 0.21 -1.63 -5.67
C HIS A 152 0.52 -1.19 -7.11
N LEU A 153 1.59 -1.75 -7.67
CA LEU A 153 2.10 -1.46 -9.01
C LEU A 153 2.20 -2.73 -9.87
N GLY A 154 1.43 -3.77 -9.56
CA GLY A 154 1.39 -5.01 -10.34
C GLY A 154 1.01 -4.77 -11.81
N THR A 155 1.53 -5.60 -12.72
CA THR A 155 1.26 -5.52 -14.17
C THR A 155 1.62 -4.13 -14.73
N ASN A 156 2.87 -3.71 -14.53
CA ASN A 156 3.43 -2.48 -15.09
C ASN A 156 4.81 -2.80 -15.71
N HIS A 157 5.61 -1.78 -16.01
CA HIS A 157 6.93 -1.90 -16.60
C HIS A 157 8.02 -1.31 -15.68
N ILE A 158 7.88 -1.52 -14.36
CA ILE A 158 8.86 -1.07 -13.38
C ILE A 158 10.12 -1.93 -13.50
N GLY A 159 11.19 -1.32 -13.96
CA GLY A 159 12.50 -1.92 -14.13
C GLY A 159 13.43 -1.72 -12.93
N SER A 160 14.74 -1.76 -13.21
CA SER A 160 15.76 -1.70 -12.18
C SER A 160 15.89 -0.31 -11.55
N GLU A 161 15.72 0.74 -12.35
CA GLU A 161 15.98 2.11 -11.90
C GLU A 161 14.84 2.60 -11.00
N GLY A 162 13.59 2.22 -11.29
CA GLY A 162 12.43 2.50 -10.46
C GLY A 162 12.52 1.79 -9.11
N VAL A 163 12.90 0.50 -9.09
CA VAL A 163 13.11 -0.24 -7.84
C VAL A 163 14.24 0.40 -7.02
N GLU A 164 15.37 0.73 -7.63
CA GLU A 164 16.50 1.38 -6.95
C GLU A 164 16.08 2.71 -6.32
N ALA A 165 15.34 3.54 -7.06
CA ALA A 165 14.82 4.81 -6.55
C ALA A 165 13.86 4.60 -5.37
N LEU A 166 12.95 3.63 -5.46
CA LEU A 166 12.00 3.31 -4.39
C LEU A 166 12.73 2.89 -3.10
N ILE A 167 13.71 1.98 -3.19
CA ILE A 167 14.45 1.51 -2.01
C ILE A 167 15.40 2.53 -1.42
N CYS A 168 15.83 3.52 -2.21
CA CYS A 168 16.70 4.62 -1.80
C CYS A 168 15.94 5.92 -1.47
N SER A 169 14.60 5.89 -1.51
CA SER A 169 13.77 7.08 -1.30
C SER A 169 14.07 7.76 0.05
N PRO A 170 14.21 9.10 0.08
CA PRO A 170 14.39 9.84 1.32
C PRO A 170 13.10 9.90 2.18
N THR A 171 11.94 9.59 1.61
CA THR A 171 10.62 9.85 2.22
C THR A 171 9.76 8.59 2.35
N ILE A 172 9.82 7.66 1.39
CA ILE A 172 9.12 6.36 1.47
C ILE A 172 9.90 5.42 2.39
N ARG A 173 9.64 5.54 3.70
CA ARG A 173 10.35 4.77 4.74
C ARG A 173 9.46 3.86 5.58
N ASN A 174 8.15 3.91 5.35
CA ASN A 174 7.14 3.28 6.18
C ASN A 174 6.22 2.37 5.35
N LEU A 175 6.68 1.92 4.18
CA LEU A 175 5.87 1.09 3.31
C LEU A 175 5.62 -0.28 3.97
N GLU A 176 4.36 -0.65 4.09
CA GLU A 176 3.89 -1.90 4.71
C GLU A 176 3.47 -2.93 3.66
N VAL A 177 2.96 -2.47 2.51
CA VAL A 177 2.50 -3.34 1.42
C VAL A 177 3.12 -2.86 0.11
N LEU A 178 3.82 -3.77 -0.55
CA LEU A 178 4.42 -3.54 -1.87
C LEU A 178 4.00 -4.68 -2.80
N ASN A 179 3.28 -4.34 -3.87
CA ASN A 179 3.01 -5.26 -4.96
C ASN A 179 3.74 -4.79 -6.24
N LEU A 180 4.69 -5.60 -6.70
CA LEU A 180 5.42 -5.47 -7.95
C LEU A 180 5.27 -6.74 -8.81
N SER A 181 4.14 -7.44 -8.71
CA SER A 181 3.84 -8.60 -9.55
C SER A 181 3.89 -8.23 -11.03
N GLU A 182 4.27 -9.14 -11.92
CA GLU A 182 4.22 -8.92 -13.37
C GLU A 182 4.95 -7.63 -13.84
N ASN A 183 6.16 -7.36 -13.33
CA ASN A 183 7.01 -6.23 -13.72
C ASN A 183 8.36 -6.68 -14.32
N GLU A 184 8.48 -7.95 -14.70
CA GLU A 184 9.71 -8.56 -15.22
C GLU A 184 10.93 -8.42 -14.28
N LEU A 185 10.71 -8.42 -12.96
CA LEU A 185 11.78 -8.32 -11.96
C LEU A 185 12.66 -9.58 -11.91
N TRP A 186 13.97 -9.43 -11.71
CA TRP A 186 14.93 -10.52 -11.60
C TRP A 186 15.51 -10.57 -10.18
N ASP A 187 16.40 -11.54 -9.92
CA ASP A 187 17.04 -11.73 -8.61
C ASP A 187 17.71 -10.47 -8.06
N LYS A 188 18.25 -9.61 -8.94
CA LYS A 188 18.92 -8.37 -8.55
C LYS A 188 17.95 -7.40 -7.86
N GLN A 189 16.74 -7.24 -8.40
CA GLN A 189 15.74 -6.32 -7.85
C GLN A 189 15.18 -6.87 -6.54
N LEU A 190 14.90 -8.18 -6.46
CA LEU A 190 14.54 -8.81 -5.19
C LEU A 190 15.64 -8.61 -4.13
N THR A 191 16.90 -8.88 -4.49
CA THR A 191 18.07 -8.66 -3.63
C THR A 191 18.15 -7.23 -3.10
N ALA A 192 17.85 -6.24 -3.94
CA ALA A 192 17.88 -4.83 -3.57
C ALA A 192 16.74 -4.50 -2.58
N ILE A 193 15.53 -4.99 -2.82
CA ILE A 193 14.36 -4.83 -1.93
C ILE A 193 14.64 -5.45 -0.55
N VAL A 194 15.09 -6.71 -0.52
CA VAL A 194 15.27 -7.46 0.74
C VAL A 194 16.44 -6.96 1.59
N ASN A 195 17.38 -6.20 1.02
CA ASN A 195 18.51 -5.62 1.75
C ASN A 195 18.31 -4.13 2.10
N SER A 196 17.20 -3.53 1.69
CA SER A 196 16.94 -2.12 1.93
C SER A 196 16.47 -1.85 3.37
N ASN A 197 17.10 -0.88 4.03
CA ASN A 197 16.64 -0.40 5.34
C ASN A 197 15.31 0.37 5.26
N ASN A 198 14.95 0.90 4.08
CA ASN A 198 13.68 1.60 3.89
C ASN A 198 12.49 0.64 3.82
N MET A 199 12.73 -0.66 3.58
CA MET A 199 11.71 -1.70 3.46
C MET A 199 11.55 -2.53 4.75
N ARG A 200 12.17 -2.14 5.87
CA ARG A 200 12.11 -2.87 7.15
C ARG A 200 10.70 -2.99 7.77
N HIS A 201 9.79 -2.10 7.36
CA HIS A 201 8.38 -2.09 7.79
C HIS A 201 7.47 -2.91 6.88
N LEU A 202 8.03 -3.53 5.83
CA LEU A 202 7.24 -4.27 4.86
C LEU A 202 6.65 -5.52 5.50
N ARG A 203 5.33 -5.63 5.46
CA ARG A 203 4.53 -6.74 5.98
C ARG A 203 4.05 -7.65 4.85
N VAL A 204 3.82 -7.08 3.68
CA VAL A 204 3.37 -7.81 2.49
C VAL A 204 4.25 -7.44 1.31
N LEU A 205 4.86 -8.47 0.69
CA LEU A 205 5.61 -8.34 -0.56
C LEU A 205 5.00 -9.28 -1.61
N ASP A 206 4.51 -8.71 -2.70
CA ASP A 206 4.11 -9.50 -3.87
C ASP A 206 5.10 -9.24 -5.01
N VAL A 207 5.82 -10.29 -5.39
CA VAL A 207 6.74 -10.31 -6.53
C VAL A 207 6.42 -11.48 -7.45
N SER A 208 5.16 -11.91 -7.46
CA SER A 208 4.68 -12.98 -8.31
C SER A 208 4.80 -12.65 -9.80
N HIS A 209 4.84 -13.69 -10.63
CA HIS A 209 4.88 -13.57 -12.09
C HIS A 209 6.03 -12.71 -12.64
N ASN A 210 7.19 -12.77 -11.98
CA ASN A 210 8.44 -12.14 -12.39
C ASN A 210 9.43 -13.21 -12.90
N LYS A 211 10.73 -12.89 -12.92
CA LYS A 211 11.84 -13.78 -13.33
C LYS A 211 12.80 -14.04 -12.17
N ILE A 212 12.26 -14.21 -10.97
CA ILE A 212 13.03 -14.58 -9.79
C ILE A 212 13.38 -16.07 -9.90
N SER A 213 14.60 -16.41 -9.52
CA SER A 213 15.12 -17.78 -9.47
C SER A 213 15.45 -18.20 -8.04
N ASP A 214 15.91 -19.44 -7.87
CA ASP A 214 16.40 -19.96 -6.60
C ASP A 214 17.48 -19.06 -5.96
N LYS A 215 18.34 -18.42 -6.76
CA LYS A 215 19.37 -17.50 -6.24
C LYS A 215 18.77 -16.26 -5.57
N GLY A 216 17.66 -15.75 -6.11
CA GLY A 216 16.90 -14.68 -5.47
C GLY A 216 16.33 -15.13 -4.11
N LEU A 217 15.85 -16.36 -4.04
CA LEU A 217 15.32 -16.94 -2.80
C LEU A 217 16.40 -17.21 -1.76
N GLU A 218 17.59 -17.66 -2.17
CA GLU A 218 18.75 -17.78 -1.27
C GLU A 218 19.10 -16.43 -0.64
N THR A 219 19.01 -15.34 -1.40
CA THR A 219 19.29 -14.01 -0.88
C THR A 219 18.22 -13.55 0.11
N LEU A 220 16.95 -13.80 -0.20
CA LEU A 220 15.84 -13.53 0.72
C LEU A 220 15.98 -14.37 2.01
N ALA A 221 16.32 -15.65 1.89
CA ALA A 221 16.53 -16.57 3.01
C ALA A 221 17.68 -16.17 3.95
N ASN A 222 18.64 -15.36 3.47
CA ASN A 222 19.78 -14.90 4.25
C ASN A 222 19.62 -13.45 4.77
N SER A 223 18.54 -12.75 4.38
CA SER A 223 18.30 -11.39 4.84
C SER A 223 17.52 -11.36 6.15
N ASN A 224 17.99 -10.56 7.11
CA ASN A 224 17.30 -10.27 8.35
C ASN A 224 16.61 -8.90 8.36
N LYS A 225 16.50 -8.22 7.21
CA LYS A 225 15.95 -6.84 7.16
C LYS A 225 14.44 -6.79 7.14
N LEU A 226 13.78 -7.86 6.68
CA LEU A 226 12.33 -7.94 6.55
C LEU A 226 11.69 -8.61 7.77
N GLU A 227 12.05 -8.16 8.99
CA GLU A 227 11.58 -8.74 10.25
C GLU A 227 10.05 -8.63 10.42
N SER A 228 9.45 -7.60 9.82
CA SER A 228 8.00 -7.35 9.86
C SER A 228 7.22 -8.15 8.83
N LEU A 229 7.88 -8.94 7.97
CA LEU A 229 7.23 -9.60 6.86
C LEU A 229 6.27 -10.69 7.34
N GLU A 230 5.01 -10.57 6.93
CA GLU A 230 3.94 -11.50 7.28
C GLU A 230 3.53 -12.37 6.10
N ARG A 231 3.65 -11.84 4.87
CA ARG A 231 3.24 -12.53 3.65
C ARG A 231 4.18 -12.18 2.50
N ILE A 232 4.59 -13.21 1.78
CA ILE A 232 5.27 -13.07 0.49
C ILE A 232 4.55 -13.91 -0.56
N THR A 233 4.42 -13.40 -1.79
CA THR A 233 3.84 -14.14 -2.90
C THR A 233 4.86 -14.27 -4.02
N LEU A 234 5.23 -15.52 -4.35
CA LEU A 234 6.29 -15.87 -5.30
C LEU A 234 5.79 -16.67 -6.51
N ARG A 235 4.49 -16.98 -6.56
CA ARG A 235 3.87 -17.76 -7.64
C ARG A 235 4.19 -17.16 -9.01
N GLY A 236 4.33 -18.00 -10.04
CA GLY A 236 4.50 -17.53 -11.41
C GLY A 236 5.93 -17.11 -11.79
N ASN A 237 6.86 -17.10 -10.84
CA ASN A 237 8.30 -17.08 -11.11
C ASN A 237 8.74 -18.49 -11.57
N ARG A 238 9.02 -18.64 -12.87
CA ARG A 238 9.18 -19.96 -13.51
C ARG A 238 10.50 -20.66 -13.17
N ASP A 239 11.50 -19.90 -12.74
CA ASP A 239 12.85 -20.39 -12.45
C ASP A 239 13.05 -20.67 -10.95
N ILE A 240 11.98 -20.62 -10.15
CA ILE A 240 11.97 -21.11 -8.78
C ILE A 240 11.69 -22.60 -8.78
N SER A 241 12.68 -23.38 -8.39
CA SER A 241 12.59 -24.82 -8.24
C SER A 241 12.00 -25.20 -6.87
N ARG A 242 11.96 -26.50 -6.61
CA ARG A 242 11.62 -27.07 -5.30
C ARG A 242 12.60 -26.58 -4.24
N GLN A 243 13.88 -26.68 -4.56
CA GLN A 243 14.98 -26.34 -3.67
C GLN A 243 14.94 -24.86 -3.27
N GLY A 244 14.53 -23.97 -4.17
CA GLY A 244 14.32 -22.56 -3.83
C GLY A 244 13.28 -22.35 -2.72
N TYR A 245 12.13 -23.01 -2.79
CA TYR A 245 11.12 -22.93 -1.73
C TYR A 245 11.61 -23.58 -0.43
N GLU A 246 12.32 -24.72 -0.52
CA GLU A 246 12.90 -25.40 0.65
C GLU A 246 13.85 -24.48 1.42
N VAL A 247 14.73 -23.75 0.72
CA VAL A 247 15.67 -22.80 1.33
C VAL A 247 14.94 -21.70 2.13
N LEU A 248 13.82 -21.18 1.64
CA LEU A 248 13.01 -20.22 2.40
C LEU A 248 12.29 -20.84 3.58
N ILE A 249 11.69 -22.02 3.39
CA ILE A 249 10.92 -22.73 4.41
C ILE A 249 11.81 -23.14 5.60
N LEU A 250 13.08 -23.45 5.34
CA LEU A 250 14.05 -23.86 6.36
C LEU A 250 14.84 -22.70 6.96
N SER A 251 14.83 -21.51 6.36
CA SER A 251 15.59 -20.37 6.84
C SER A 251 15.14 -19.88 8.23
N GLU A 252 16.09 -19.68 9.15
CA GLU A 252 15.84 -19.04 10.45
C GLU A 252 15.65 -17.52 10.35
N ALA A 253 16.20 -16.88 9.32
CA ALA A 253 16.04 -15.44 9.10
C ALA A 253 14.62 -15.07 8.67
N MET A 254 13.91 -16.03 8.04
CA MET A 254 12.53 -15.83 7.59
C MET A 254 11.53 -15.90 8.75
N PRO A 255 10.54 -14.98 8.81
CA PRO A 255 9.51 -15.01 9.83
C PRO A 255 8.72 -16.33 9.83
N LYS A 256 8.48 -16.87 11.04
CA LYS A 256 7.77 -18.15 11.24
C LYS A 256 6.44 -18.23 10.49
N LYS A 257 5.66 -17.13 10.49
CA LYS A 257 4.38 -17.04 9.77
C LYS A 257 4.57 -17.24 8.27
N VAL A 258 5.55 -16.56 7.67
CA VAL A 258 5.88 -16.67 6.24
C VAL A 258 6.28 -18.10 5.89
N ARG A 259 7.20 -18.71 6.66
CA ARG A 259 7.62 -20.11 6.45
C ARG A 259 6.43 -21.07 6.46
N ARG A 260 5.52 -20.91 7.44
CA ARG A 260 4.32 -21.75 7.57
C ARG A 260 3.34 -21.56 6.42
N ASP A 261 3.18 -20.33 5.92
CA ASP A 261 2.29 -20.05 4.80
C ASP A 261 2.87 -20.58 3.48
N LEU A 262 4.20 -20.51 3.27
CA LEU A 262 4.86 -21.11 2.11
C LEU A 262 4.64 -22.62 1.99
N LEU A 263 4.59 -23.37 3.11
CA LEU A 263 4.22 -24.79 3.10
C LEU A 263 2.84 -25.06 2.48
N LYS A 264 1.90 -24.11 2.62
CA LYS A 264 0.56 -24.22 2.05
C LYS A 264 0.57 -23.93 0.55
N GLU A 265 1.54 -23.16 0.05
CA GLU A 265 1.64 -22.74 -1.34
C GLU A 265 2.42 -23.73 -2.24
N ILE A 266 3.36 -24.49 -1.68
CA ILE A 266 4.13 -25.47 -2.47
C ILE A 266 3.25 -26.61 -2.97
N ARG A 267 3.57 -27.16 -4.14
CA ARG A 267 2.81 -28.28 -4.72
C ARG A 267 2.87 -29.52 -3.82
N THR A 268 1.84 -30.35 -3.86
CA THR A 268 1.75 -31.56 -2.98
C THR A 268 2.90 -32.53 -3.21
N ASP A 269 3.37 -32.70 -4.45
CA ASP A 269 4.54 -33.53 -4.74
C ASP A 269 5.81 -33.01 -4.04
N HIS A 270 5.98 -31.70 -3.92
CA HIS A 270 7.11 -31.09 -3.21
C HIS A 270 6.99 -31.31 -1.70
N LEU A 271 5.76 -31.18 -1.17
CA LEU A 271 5.47 -31.40 0.25
C LEU A 271 5.77 -32.84 0.67
N ILE A 272 5.41 -33.83 -0.17
CA ILE A 272 5.71 -35.25 0.06
C ILE A 272 7.22 -35.48 0.11
N GLU A 273 7.99 -34.90 -0.80
CA GLU A 273 9.45 -35.03 -0.83
C GLU A 273 10.10 -34.40 0.41
N LEU A 274 9.69 -33.19 0.80
CA LEU A 274 10.18 -32.53 2.01
C LEU A 274 9.86 -33.36 3.27
N ALA A 275 8.65 -33.90 3.36
CA ALA A 275 8.27 -34.83 4.44
C ALA A 275 9.17 -36.08 4.48
N ASN A 276 9.41 -36.71 3.32
CA ASN A 276 10.29 -37.88 3.23
C ASN A 276 11.74 -37.54 3.61
N GLN A 277 12.26 -36.37 3.20
CA GLN A 277 13.60 -35.90 3.56
C GLN A 277 13.75 -35.72 5.08
N LEU A 278 12.70 -35.23 5.74
CA LEU A 278 12.63 -35.10 7.20
C LEU A 278 12.35 -36.43 7.91
N GLY A 279 12.12 -37.54 7.18
CA GLY A 279 11.96 -38.88 7.73
C GLY A 279 10.52 -39.33 7.96
N MET A 280 9.52 -38.61 7.42
CA MET A 280 8.12 -39.05 7.45
C MET A 280 7.87 -40.10 6.36
N GLU A 281 7.30 -41.25 6.72
CA GLU A 281 6.78 -42.20 5.72
C GLU A 281 5.43 -41.71 5.16
N VAL A 282 5.46 -41.07 4.00
CA VAL A 282 4.25 -40.51 3.37
C VAL A 282 3.53 -41.55 2.49
N LYS A 283 2.22 -41.70 2.68
CA LYS A 283 1.34 -42.57 1.87
C LYS A 283 0.54 -41.74 0.84
N PRO A 284 0.09 -42.32 -0.29
CA PRO A 284 -0.67 -41.58 -1.32
C PRO A 284 -1.95 -40.90 -0.80
N GLU A 285 -2.62 -41.54 0.16
CA GLU A 285 -3.83 -41.04 0.83
C GLU A 285 -3.58 -40.12 2.04
N HIS A 286 -2.31 -39.77 2.33
CA HIS A 286 -1.99 -38.95 3.48
C HIS A 286 -2.54 -37.51 3.32
N PRO A 287 -3.30 -36.97 4.30
CA PRO A 287 -3.87 -35.63 4.18
C PRO A 287 -2.79 -34.55 4.07
N ARG A 288 -3.03 -33.56 3.21
CA ARG A 288 -2.08 -32.46 2.97
C ARG A 288 -1.85 -31.64 4.22
N GLU A 289 -2.89 -31.32 4.96
CA GLU A 289 -2.81 -30.56 6.21
C GLU A 289 -1.99 -31.31 7.27
N GLU A 290 -2.14 -32.64 7.36
CA GLU A 290 -1.34 -33.46 8.30
C GLU A 290 0.15 -33.44 7.94
N MET A 291 0.50 -33.52 6.66
CA MET A 291 1.89 -33.36 6.22
C MET A 291 2.44 -31.97 6.56
N ILE A 292 1.68 -30.90 6.33
CA ILE A 292 2.11 -29.52 6.66
C ILE A 292 2.36 -29.38 8.17
N GLU A 293 1.44 -29.86 9.01
CA GLU A 293 1.61 -29.80 10.47
C GLU A 293 2.78 -30.68 10.94
N TRP A 294 2.96 -31.88 10.38
CA TRP A 294 4.08 -32.76 10.73
C TRP A 294 5.42 -32.11 10.36
N ILE A 295 5.55 -31.58 9.13
CA ILE A 295 6.75 -30.87 8.68
C ILE A 295 7.00 -29.68 9.61
N TRP A 296 5.98 -28.88 9.90
CA TRP A 296 6.11 -27.73 10.79
C TRP A 296 6.63 -28.09 12.19
N GLN A 297 6.17 -29.21 12.76
CA GLN A 297 6.60 -29.67 14.07
C GLN A 297 8.05 -30.19 14.07
N ASN A 298 8.50 -30.83 12.98
CA ASN A 298 9.83 -31.44 12.87
C ASN A 298 10.87 -30.50 12.24
N MET A 299 10.49 -29.29 11.80
CA MET A 299 11.42 -28.26 11.35
C MET A 299 12.09 -27.47 12.49
N ALA A 300 11.62 -27.61 13.73
CA ALA A 300 12.19 -26.91 14.88
C ALA A 300 13.49 -27.54 15.41
N ASP A 301 13.82 -28.75 14.93
CA ASP A 301 15.00 -29.54 15.33
C ASP A 301 16.19 -29.40 14.35
N LEU A 302 16.12 -28.45 13.41
CA LEU A 302 17.16 -28.08 12.43
C LEU A 302 17.70 -26.69 12.73
#